data_AF-A0A7Y1F435-F1
#
_entry.id   AF-A0A7Y1F435-F1
#
_cell.length_a   1.000
_cell.length_b   1.000
_cell.length_c   1.000
_cell.angle_alpha   90.00
_cell.angle_beta   90.00
_cell.angle_gamma   90.00
#
_symmetry.space_group_name_H-M   'P 1'
#
loop_
_entity.id
_entity.type
_entity.pdbx_description
1 polymer ?
#
loop_
_entity_poly.entity_id
_entity_poly.type
_entity_poly.pdbx_seq_one_letter_code
_entity_poly.pdbx_strand_id
1 'polypeptide(L)'
;MCSDVILLRKFTEIRSGGRRSIGVFQCRDCLGEFETRTERAKVMTGLCIPCANKRGGQKRSTHGFNNRNSRLHVTWSNMKRRCLSPRGTEVQKYEGVTLCDEWMSFEPFMQWSLANGYTDELTLDRIESSKGYEPGNCRYADYNVQAANRRLTDKNTSGHVGVSWDRGKWSAKVQWQKKQIHLGRFKDIKDAIKARNDYLAANDLPHLRA
;
A
#
# COMPACT_ATOMS: atom_id res chain seq x y z
N MET A 1 -29.01 19.77 -23.48
CA MET A 1 -27.60 19.77 -23.05
C MET A 1 -27.17 18.31 -22.95
N CYS A 2 -26.21 17.88 -23.77
CA CYS A 2 -25.65 16.53 -23.66
C CYS A 2 -24.81 16.46 -22.39
N SER A 3 -25.17 15.55 -21.49
CA SER A 3 -24.37 15.20 -20.33
C SER A 3 -23.10 14.50 -20.80
N ASP A 4 -21.93 15.13 -20.67
CA ASP A 4 -20.65 14.53 -21.05
C ASP A 4 -20.19 13.48 -20.00
N VAL A 5 -20.95 12.43 -19.77
CA VAL A 5 -20.62 11.40 -18.76
C VAL A 5 -19.71 10.33 -19.39
N ILE A 6 -18.62 9.94 -18.73
CA ILE A 6 -17.77 8.84 -19.19
C ILE A 6 -18.37 7.52 -18.68
N LEU A 7 -19.04 6.77 -19.56
CA LEU A 7 -19.54 5.43 -19.28
C LEU A 7 -18.46 4.39 -19.54
N LEU A 8 -18.09 3.60 -18.52
CA LEU A 8 -17.08 2.55 -18.63
C LEU A 8 -17.68 1.20 -18.97
N ARG A 9 -18.75 0.81 -18.26
CA ARG A 9 -19.46 -0.46 -18.49
C ARG A 9 -20.92 -0.37 -18.08
N LYS A 10 -21.75 -1.26 -18.62
CA LYS A 10 -23.19 -1.34 -18.35
C LYS A 10 -23.60 -2.78 -18.11
N PHE A 11 -24.43 -3.02 -17.10
CA PHE A 11 -24.98 -4.34 -16.80
C PHE A 11 -26.41 -4.24 -16.25
N THR A 12 -27.09 -5.38 -16.15
CA THR A 12 -28.44 -5.46 -15.57
C THR A 12 -28.36 -6.09 -14.18
N GLU A 13 -28.92 -5.42 -13.18
CA GLU A 13 -28.99 -5.92 -11.80
C GLU A 13 -30.45 -6.21 -11.44
N ILE A 14 -30.71 -7.34 -10.78
CA ILE A 14 -32.03 -7.68 -10.24
C ILE A 14 -32.05 -7.26 -8.78
N ARG A 15 -32.86 -6.25 -8.43
CA ARG A 15 -33.09 -5.83 -7.04
C ARG A 15 -34.57 -5.74 -6.75
N SER A 16 -35.00 -6.37 -5.65
CA SER A 16 -36.37 -6.31 -5.14
C SER A 16 -37.43 -6.67 -6.20
N GLY A 17 -37.19 -7.72 -6.99
CA GLY A 17 -38.12 -8.20 -8.02
C GLY A 17 -38.14 -7.40 -9.33
N GLY A 18 -37.36 -6.32 -9.46
CA GLY A 18 -37.25 -5.52 -10.69
C GLY A 18 -35.89 -5.63 -11.37
N ARG A 19 -35.87 -5.74 -12.70
CA ARG A 19 -34.65 -5.60 -13.51
C ARG A 19 -34.31 -4.12 -13.67
N ARG A 20 -33.08 -3.74 -13.34
CA ARG A 20 -32.58 -2.37 -13.48
C ARG A 20 -31.30 -2.34 -14.30
N SER A 21 -31.21 -1.37 -15.20
CA SER A 21 -30.00 -1.12 -15.99
C SER A 21 -29.05 -0.21 -15.21
N ILE A 22 -27.90 -0.75 -14.83
CA ILE A 22 -26.84 -0.07 -14.07
C ILE A 22 -25.68 0.24 -15.00
N GLY A 23 -25.11 1.44 -14.86
CA GLY A 23 -23.89 1.87 -15.53
C GLY A 23 -22.82 2.17 -14.48
N VAL A 24 -21.58 1.80 -14.80
CA VAL A 24 -20.39 2.24 -14.09
C VAL A 24 -19.79 3.40 -14.86
N PHE A 25 -19.64 4.53 -14.19
CA PHE A 25 -19.20 5.78 -14.76
C PHE A 25 -17.91 6.24 -14.10
N GLN A 26 -17.09 6.98 -14.85
CA GLN A 26 -15.89 7.61 -14.32
C GLN A 26 -16.20 9.05 -13.91
N CYS A 27 -15.84 9.42 -12.68
CA CYS A 27 -15.93 10.80 -12.22
C CYS A 27 -14.86 11.67 -12.90
N ARG A 28 -15.26 12.83 -13.43
CA ARG A 28 -14.32 13.75 -14.09
C ARG A 28 -13.30 14.40 -13.15
N ASP A 29 -13.68 14.59 -11.88
CA ASP A 29 -12.85 15.31 -10.92
C ASP A 29 -11.86 14.39 -10.21
N CYS A 30 -12.28 13.15 -9.87
CA CYS A 30 -11.45 12.24 -9.08
C CYS A 30 -11.05 10.96 -9.82
N LEU A 31 -11.52 10.79 -11.06
CA LEU A 31 -11.31 9.60 -11.89
C LEU A 31 -11.85 8.29 -11.29
N GLY A 32 -12.47 8.35 -10.11
CA GLY A 32 -13.07 7.20 -9.44
C GLY A 32 -14.31 6.69 -10.16
N GLU A 33 -14.46 5.37 -10.15
CA GLU A 33 -15.63 4.69 -10.67
C GLU A 33 -16.81 4.80 -9.69
N PHE A 34 -18.01 4.99 -10.21
CA PHE A 34 -19.22 4.94 -9.42
C PHE A 34 -20.38 4.36 -10.21
N GLU A 35 -21.27 3.67 -9.50
CA GLU A 35 -22.40 2.98 -10.10
C GLU A 35 -23.69 3.77 -9.91
N THR A 36 -24.48 3.88 -10.98
CA THR A 36 -25.82 4.42 -10.90
C THR A 36 -26.67 3.94 -12.06
N ARG A 37 -27.96 4.24 -12.03
CA ARG A 37 -28.87 3.82 -13.08
C ARG A 37 -28.53 4.54 -14.38
N THR A 38 -28.48 3.80 -15.49
CA THR A 38 -28.14 4.37 -16.79
C THR A 38 -29.13 5.44 -17.25
N GLU A 39 -30.39 5.37 -16.81
CA GLU A 39 -31.40 6.38 -17.09
C GLU A 39 -31.02 7.78 -16.57
N ARG A 40 -30.21 7.84 -15.49
CA ARG A 40 -29.74 9.10 -14.91
C ARG A 40 -28.58 9.73 -15.67
N ALA A 41 -27.97 9.03 -16.63
CA ALA A 41 -26.85 9.54 -17.41
C ALA A 41 -27.15 10.91 -18.02
N LYS A 42 -28.35 11.08 -18.60
CA LYS A 42 -28.79 12.31 -19.29
C LYS A 42 -28.83 13.57 -18.40
N VAL A 43 -28.97 13.39 -17.09
CA VAL A 43 -29.11 14.48 -16.11
C VAL A 43 -27.93 14.51 -15.13
N MET A 44 -26.90 13.70 -15.38
CA MET A 44 -25.76 13.58 -14.50
C MET A 44 -24.76 14.71 -14.76
N THR A 45 -24.15 15.21 -13.69
CA THR A 45 -23.10 16.23 -13.74
C THR A 45 -21.75 15.71 -14.25
N GLY A 46 -21.61 14.41 -14.52
CA GLY A 46 -20.31 13.78 -14.78
C GLY A 46 -19.44 13.59 -13.53
N LEU A 47 -20.01 13.86 -12.34
CA LEU A 47 -19.34 13.78 -11.05
C LEU A 47 -19.99 12.69 -10.21
N CYS A 48 -19.19 11.95 -9.45
CA CYS A 48 -19.74 11.10 -8.39
C CYS A 48 -20.34 11.97 -7.27
N ILE A 49 -21.25 11.39 -6.48
CA ILE A 49 -22.02 12.10 -5.43
C ILE A 49 -21.13 12.97 -4.52
N PRO A 50 -19.95 12.49 -4.05
CA PRO A 50 -19.06 13.35 -3.26
C PRO A 50 -18.55 14.57 -4.04
N CYS A 51 -18.00 14.40 -5.25
CA CYS A 51 -17.51 15.53 -6.06
C CYS A 51 -18.61 16.55 -6.36
N ALA A 52 -19.82 16.08 -6.67
CA ALA A 52 -20.96 16.95 -6.91
C ALA A 52 -21.30 17.79 -5.66
N ASN A 53 -21.36 17.16 -4.49
CA ASN A 53 -21.60 17.84 -3.22
C ASN A 53 -20.45 18.81 -2.85
N LYS A 54 -19.19 18.48 -3.19
CA LYS A 54 -18.01 19.33 -2.93
C LYS A 54 -18.11 20.62 -3.75
N ARG A 55 -18.46 20.50 -5.04
CA ARG A 55 -18.74 21.67 -5.89
C ARG A 55 -19.93 22.48 -5.38
N GLY A 56 -20.91 21.83 -4.75
CA GLY A 56 -22.03 22.48 -4.04
C GLY A 56 -21.68 23.07 -2.67
N GLY A 57 -20.40 23.15 -2.28
CA GLY A 57 -19.96 23.78 -1.03
C GLY A 57 -20.09 22.91 0.23
N GLN A 58 -20.46 21.63 0.10
CA GLN A 58 -20.59 20.72 1.24
C GLN A 58 -19.21 20.24 1.71
N LYS A 59 -18.75 20.78 2.85
CA LYS A 59 -17.39 20.58 3.41
C LYS A 59 -17.03 19.13 3.76
N ARG A 60 -17.97 18.17 3.75
CA ARG A 60 -17.76 16.76 4.14
C ARG A 60 -18.04 15.75 3.02
N SER A 61 -18.04 16.20 1.78
CA SER A 61 -18.39 15.37 0.63
C SER A 61 -17.17 15.07 -0.23
N THR A 62 -16.17 14.44 0.37
CA THR A 62 -15.05 13.91 -0.39
C THR A 62 -15.21 12.41 -0.56
N HIS A 63 -14.61 11.81 -1.60
CA HIS A 63 -14.59 10.35 -1.74
C HIS A 63 -14.17 9.73 -0.42
N GLY A 64 -14.64 8.51 -0.13
CA GLY A 64 -14.27 7.80 1.10
C GLY A 64 -12.76 7.78 1.40
N PHE A 65 -11.91 8.08 0.41
CA PHE A 65 -10.46 8.22 0.47
C PHE A 65 -9.89 9.60 0.86
N ASN A 66 -10.65 10.70 0.81
CA ASN A 66 -10.19 12.04 1.22
C ASN A 66 -11.01 12.61 2.39
N ASN A 67 -11.61 11.72 3.18
CA ASN A 67 -11.98 12.00 4.55
C ASN A 67 -10.68 12.03 5.36
N ARG A 68 -10.54 12.95 6.33
CA ARG A 68 -9.41 12.97 7.27
C ARG A 68 -9.22 11.61 7.98
N ASN A 69 -10.30 10.83 8.05
CA ASN A 69 -10.38 9.49 8.64
C ASN A 69 -10.29 8.35 7.63
N SER A 70 -10.09 8.62 6.33
CA SER A 70 -9.85 7.53 5.38
C SER A 70 -8.49 6.90 5.67
N ARG A 71 -8.38 5.59 5.46
CA ARG A 71 -7.11 4.89 5.68
C ARG A 71 -6.00 5.43 4.77
N LEU A 72 -6.32 5.79 3.52
CA LEU A 72 -5.35 6.37 2.59
C LEU A 72 -4.84 7.75 3.03
N HIS A 73 -5.74 8.62 3.50
CA HIS A 73 -5.38 9.94 4.01
C HIS A 73 -4.60 9.83 5.33
N VAL A 74 -4.98 8.91 6.21
CA VAL A 74 -4.22 8.61 7.43
C VAL A 74 -2.82 8.08 7.07
N THR A 75 -2.69 7.23 6.06
CA THR A 75 -1.41 6.73 5.55
C THR A 75 -0.54 7.89 5.05
N TRP A 76 -1.07 8.74 4.19
CA TRP A 76 -0.40 9.95 3.70
C TRP A 76 0.02 10.90 4.83
N SER A 77 -0.89 11.20 5.75
CA SER A 77 -0.65 12.12 6.86
C SER A 77 0.44 11.59 7.79
N ASN A 78 0.44 10.28 8.06
CA ASN A 78 1.51 9.64 8.83
C ASN A 78 2.84 9.62 8.09
N MET A 79 2.85 9.33 6.78
CA MET A 79 4.04 9.42 5.93
C MET A 79 4.66 10.82 6.01
N LYS A 80 3.87 11.85 5.74
CA LYS A 80 4.30 13.25 5.81
C LYS A 80 4.81 13.64 7.19
N ARG A 81 4.12 13.21 8.25
CA ARG A 81 4.56 13.45 9.65
C ARG A 81 5.90 12.80 9.96
N ARG A 82 6.14 11.55 9.51
CA ARG A 82 7.41 10.85 9.75
C ARG A 82 8.60 11.59 9.12
N CYS A 83 8.41 12.24 7.97
CA CYS A 83 9.45 13.01 7.31
C CYS A 83 9.64 14.41 7.90
N LEU A 84 8.55 15.13 8.19
CA LEU A 84 8.62 16.55 8.56
C LEU A 84 8.67 16.81 10.06
N SER A 85 8.13 15.90 10.87
CA SER A 85 8.02 16.07 12.32
C SER A 85 7.95 14.71 13.04
N PRO A 86 8.98 13.85 12.90
CA PRO A 86 9.04 12.58 13.60
C PRO A 86 9.08 12.80 15.13
N ARG A 87 8.60 11.83 15.91
CA ARG A 87 8.51 11.94 17.37
C ARG A 87 9.00 10.67 18.06
N GLY A 88 9.58 10.81 19.25
CA GLY A 88 10.04 9.68 20.06
C GLY A 88 11.03 8.80 19.31
N THR A 89 10.80 7.49 19.30
CA THR A 89 11.65 6.51 18.62
C THR A 89 11.64 6.63 17.09
N GLU A 90 10.71 7.38 16.50
CA GLU A 90 10.67 7.62 15.05
C GLU A 90 11.77 8.59 14.59
N VAL A 91 12.30 9.46 15.47
CA VAL A 91 13.29 10.48 15.10
C VAL A 91 14.53 9.84 14.48
N GLN A 92 15.13 8.87 15.17
CA GLN A 92 16.29 8.12 14.68
C GLN A 92 15.93 7.22 13.49
N LYS A 93 14.71 6.65 13.47
CA LYS A 93 14.28 5.71 12.43
C LYS A 93 14.08 6.37 11.06
N TYR A 94 13.64 7.63 11.06
CA TYR A 94 13.34 8.39 9.84
C TYR A 94 14.30 9.56 9.63
N GLU A 95 15.45 9.56 10.31
CA GLU A 95 16.52 10.51 10.08
C GLU A 95 16.99 10.41 8.61
N GLY A 96 17.05 11.55 7.92
CA GLY A 96 17.41 11.61 6.50
C GLY A 96 16.33 11.11 5.52
N VAL A 97 15.16 10.66 6.00
CA VAL A 97 14.08 10.19 5.12
C VAL A 97 13.23 11.37 4.65
N THR A 98 13.30 11.67 3.37
CA THR A 98 12.57 12.77 2.72
C THR A 98 11.26 12.32 2.10
N LEU A 99 10.44 13.30 1.70
CA LEU A 99 9.20 13.13 0.94
C LEU A 99 9.30 13.99 -0.32
N CYS A 100 8.94 13.47 -1.48
CA CYS A 100 8.94 14.27 -2.70
C CYS A 100 7.91 15.42 -2.66
N ASP A 101 8.20 16.51 -3.37
CA ASP A 101 7.39 17.72 -3.36
C ASP A 101 5.95 17.48 -3.84
N GLU A 102 5.75 16.60 -4.82
CA GLU A 102 4.43 16.24 -5.34
C GLU A 102 3.52 15.66 -4.24
N TRP A 103 4.08 14.87 -3.33
CA TRP A 103 3.35 14.22 -2.24
C TRP A 103 3.21 15.09 -1.00
N MET A 104 3.70 16.34 -1.04
CA MET A 104 3.37 17.34 -0.02
C MET A 104 1.87 17.68 -0.03
N SER A 105 1.19 17.45 -1.15
CA SER A 105 -0.26 17.49 -1.30
C SER A 105 -0.85 16.09 -1.33
N PHE A 106 -2.08 15.94 -0.82
CA PHE A 106 -2.74 14.63 -0.78
C PHE A 106 -3.16 14.14 -2.17
N GLU A 107 -3.63 15.03 -3.05
CA GLU A 107 -4.19 14.65 -4.35
C GLU A 107 -3.20 13.88 -5.24
N PRO A 108 -1.94 14.33 -5.45
CA PRO A 108 -0.98 13.57 -6.26
C PRO A 108 -0.64 12.21 -5.65
N PHE A 109 -0.51 12.15 -4.32
CA PHE A 109 -0.29 10.89 -3.61
C PHE A 109 -1.47 9.92 -3.76
N MET A 110 -2.70 10.42 -3.69
CA MET A 110 -3.91 9.62 -3.87
C MET A 110 -3.99 9.04 -5.28
N GLN A 111 -3.76 9.88 -6.30
CA GLN A 111 -3.78 9.45 -7.71
C GLN A 111 -2.73 8.38 -7.97
N TRP A 112 -1.49 8.60 -7.52
CA TRP A 112 -0.45 7.57 -7.59
C TRP A 112 -0.87 6.29 -6.86
N SER A 113 -1.45 6.42 -5.66
CA SER A 113 -1.81 5.25 -4.86
C SER A 113 -2.87 4.38 -5.51
N LEU A 114 -3.91 4.99 -6.05
CA LEU A 114 -4.98 4.28 -6.76
C LEU A 114 -4.45 3.61 -8.03
N ALA A 115 -3.54 4.26 -8.75
CA ALA A 115 -2.89 3.69 -9.93
C ALA A 115 -1.90 2.55 -9.61
N ASN A 116 -1.38 2.49 -8.38
CA ASN A 116 -0.34 1.54 -7.95
C ASN A 116 -0.86 0.48 -6.97
N GLY A 117 -2.14 0.11 -7.09
CA GLY A 117 -2.70 -1.06 -6.42
C GLY A 117 -3.04 -0.84 -4.95
N TYR A 118 -3.33 0.39 -4.52
CA TYR A 118 -3.85 0.64 -3.18
C TYR A 118 -5.10 -0.21 -2.88
N THR A 119 -5.08 -0.89 -1.74
CA THR A 119 -6.28 -1.43 -1.09
C THR A 119 -6.21 -1.16 0.41
N ASP A 120 -7.32 -1.33 1.12
CA ASP A 120 -7.37 -1.11 2.58
C ASP A 120 -6.62 -2.20 3.36
N GLU A 121 -6.26 -3.30 2.71
CA GLU A 121 -5.49 -4.41 3.27
C GLU A 121 -3.97 -4.18 3.16
N LEU A 122 -3.52 -3.37 2.18
CA LEU A 122 -2.10 -3.17 1.88
C LEU A 122 -1.53 -1.91 2.53
N THR A 123 -0.26 -1.97 2.95
CA THR A 123 0.43 -0.85 3.60
C THR A 123 1.51 -0.26 2.69
N LEU A 124 1.68 1.06 2.75
CA LEU A 124 2.74 1.75 2.01
C LEU A 124 4.12 1.31 2.53
N ASP A 125 4.94 0.77 1.64
CA ASP A 125 6.31 0.30 1.90
C ASP A 125 7.31 1.13 1.08
N ARG A 126 8.53 1.26 1.60
CA ARG A 126 9.67 1.81 0.84
C ARG A 126 10.52 0.64 0.36
N ILE A 127 10.71 0.52 -0.96
CA ILE A 127 11.47 -0.56 -1.59
C ILE A 127 12.90 -0.57 -1.03
N GLU A 128 13.56 0.59 -1.06
CA GLU A 128 14.82 0.81 -0.39
C GLU A 128 14.61 1.67 0.86
N SER A 129 14.84 1.06 2.02
CA SER A 129 14.65 1.70 3.33
C SER A 129 15.55 2.92 3.59
N SER A 130 16.67 3.05 2.85
CA SER A 130 17.60 4.19 2.91
C SER A 130 17.13 5.42 2.13
N LYS A 131 16.17 5.26 1.20
CA LYS A 131 15.66 6.35 0.35
C LYS A 131 14.35 6.94 0.91
N GLY A 132 13.96 8.08 0.36
CA GLY A 132 12.74 8.83 0.73
C GLY A 132 11.44 8.18 0.24
N TYR A 133 10.32 8.88 0.45
CA TYR A 133 9.03 8.54 -0.13
C TYR A 133 8.85 9.26 -1.47
N GLU A 134 8.79 8.49 -2.54
CA GLU A 134 8.59 8.96 -3.91
C GLU A 134 7.99 7.84 -4.77
N PRO A 135 7.34 8.14 -5.91
CA PRO A 135 6.75 7.14 -6.80
C PRO A 135 7.66 5.97 -7.16
N GLY A 136 8.96 6.21 -7.36
CA GLY A 136 9.93 5.19 -7.76
C GLY A 136 10.48 4.33 -6.61
N ASN A 137 10.32 4.76 -5.35
CA ASN A 137 10.82 4.03 -4.19
C ASN A 137 9.68 3.50 -3.29
N CYS A 138 8.42 3.66 -3.68
CA CYS A 138 7.28 3.24 -2.89
C CYS A 138 6.46 2.16 -3.59
N ARG A 139 5.85 1.29 -2.79
CA ARG A 139 4.90 0.28 -3.25
C ARG A 139 3.85 -0.02 -2.19
N TYR A 140 2.69 -0.51 -2.60
CA TYR A 140 1.75 -1.14 -1.69
C TYR A 140 2.13 -2.59 -1.49
N ALA A 141 2.33 -2.98 -0.23
CA ALA A 141 2.78 -4.31 0.13
C ALA A 141 1.99 -4.83 1.33
N ASP A 142 1.83 -6.15 1.39
CA ASP A 142 1.27 -6.80 2.56
C ASP A 142 2.19 -6.62 3.78
N TYR A 143 1.63 -6.61 4.98
CA TYR A 143 2.39 -6.50 6.23
C TYR A 143 3.52 -7.55 6.32
N ASN A 144 3.30 -8.76 5.80
CA ASN A 144 4.30 -9.83 5.75
C ASN A 144 5.50 -9.47 4.87
N VAL A 145 5.26 -8.76 3.76
CA VAL A 145 6.32 -8.27 2.87
C VAL A 145 7.14 -7.19 3.58
N GLN A 146 6.50 -6.26 4.30
CA GLN A 146 7.22 -5.26 5.10
C GLN A 146 8.04 -5.89 6.23
N ALA A 147 7.51 -6.93 6.87
CA ALA A 147 8.23 -7.67 7.90
C ALA A 147 9.46 -8.42 7.34
N ALA A 148 9.35 -8.92 6.11
CA ALA A 148 10.44 -9.58 5.39
C ALA A 148 11.60 -8.62 5.06
N ASN A 149 11.31 -7.32 4.89
CA ASN A 149 12.28 -6.25 4.60
C ASN A 149 12.99 -5.68 5.85
N ARG A 150 12.84 -6.28 7.04
CA ARG A 150 13.48 -5.77 8.25
C ARG A 150 15.00 -5.91 8.21
N ARG A 151 15.70 -4.82 8.53
CA ARG A 151 17.15 -4.78 8.71
C ARG A 151 17.60 -5.64 9.90
N LEU A 152 18.88 -6.00 9.91
CA LEU A 152 19.53 -6.64 11.05
C LEU A 152 19.33 -5.79 12.31
N THR A 153 19.00 -6.45 13.42
CA THR A 153 18.96 -5.80 14.73
C THR A 153 20.37 -5.81 15.33
N ASP A 154 20.64 -4.89 16.25
CA ASP A 154 21.81 -4.88 17.14
C ASP A 154 22.08 -6.24 17.85
N LYS A 155 21.01 -6.99 18.13
CA LYS A 155 21.09 -8.33 18.71
C LYS A 155 21.53 -9.44 17.75
N ASN A 156 21.66 -9.15 16.45
CA ASN A 156 22.12 -10.13 15.48
C ASN A 156 23.64 -10.22 15.55
N THR A 157 24.14 -11.35 16.02
CA THR A 157 25.58 -11.62 16.16
C THR A 157 26.20 -12.31 14.95
N SER A 158 25.38 -12.75 13.99
CA SER A 158 25.85 -13.48 12.81
C SER A 158 26.21 -12.57 11.65
N GLY A 159 25.72 -11.33 11.62
CA GLY A 159 25.80 -10.44 10.46
C GLY A 159 24.85 -10.81 9.32
N HIS A 160 24.04 -11.86 9.48
CA HIS A 160 23.20 -12.44 8.43
C HIS A 160 21.74 -12.59 8.88
N VAL A 161 20.80 -12.10 8.08
CA VAL A 161 19.37 -12.09 8.45
C VAL A 161 18.87 -13.54 8.55
N GLY A 162 18.22 -13.90 9.65
CA GLY A 162 17.63 -15.22 9.84
C GLY A 162 18.63 -16.38 10.03
N VAL A 163 19.92 -16.07 10.21
CA VAL A 163 20.97 -17.04 10.55
C VAL A 163 21.48 -16.73 11.95
N SER A 164 21.58 -17.72 12.83
CA SER A 164 22.06 -17.52 14.20
C SER A 164 22.78 -18.76 14.74
N TRP A 165 23.75 -18.56 15.63
CA TRP A 165 24.39 -19.67 16.35
C TRP A 165 23.44 -20.23 17.43
N ASP A 166 23.16 -21.52 17.39
CA ASP A 166 22.25 -22.21 18.30
C ASP A 166 22.75 -23.63 18.58
N ARG A 167 22.92 -23.99 19.86
CA ARG A 167 23.35 -25.32 20.31
C ARG A 167 24.58 -25.88 19.57
N GLY A 168 25.60 -25.03 19.37
CA GLY A 168 26.86 -25.41 18.73
C GLY A 168 26.79 -25.57 17.20
N LYS A 169 25.72 -25.09 16.55
CA LYS A 169 25.54 -25.15 15.09
C LYS A 169 24.94 -23.84 14.58
N TRP A 170 25.17 -23.51 13.30
CA TRP A 170 24.50 -22.41 12.63
C TRP A 170 23.08 -22.82 12.24
N SER A 171 22.07 -22.16 12.80
CA SER A 171 20.66 -22.40 12.43
C SER A 171 20.19 -21.35 11.43
N ALA A 172 19.53 -21.81 10.36
CA ALA A 172 18.85 -20.95 9.40
C ALA A 172 17.33 -21.07 9.54
N LYS A 173 16.65 -19.92 9.57
CA LYS A 173 15.19 -19.82 9.71
C LYS A 173 14.64 -18.73 8.79
N VAL A 174 13.41 -18.95 8.32
CA VAL A 174 12.64 -17.95 7.57
C VAL A 174 11.28 -17.79 8.23
N GLN A 175 10.85 -16.54 8.45
CA GLN A 175 9.51 -16.26 8.96
C GLN A 175 8.65 -15.71 7.83
N TRP A 176 7.54 -16.35 7.53
CA TRP A 176 6.62 -15.95 6.48
C TRP A 176 5.17 -16.21 6.90
N GLN A 177 4.27 -15.26 6.64
CA GLN A 177 2.84 -15.36 7.01
C GLN A 177 2.61 -15.82 8.46
N LYS A 178 3.32 -15.22 9.42
CA LYS A 178 3.30 -15.57 10.86
C LYS A 178 3.79 -16.98 11.20
N LYS A 179 4.27 -17.78 10.24
CA LYS A 179 4.86 -19.10 10.47
C LYS A 179 6.38 -19.01 10.44
N GLN A 180 7.04 -19.74 11.35
CA GLN A 180 8.48 -19.90 11.35
C GLN A 180 8.86 -21.22 10.68
N ILE A 181 9.70 -21.13 9.66
CA ILE A 181 10.16 -22.25 8.85
C ILE A 181 11.62 -22.50 9.23
N HIS A 182 11.89 -23.69 9.76
CA HIS A 182 13.22 -24.12 10.16
C HIS A 182 13.90 -24.83 8.99
N LEU A 183 14.95 -24.22 8.43
CA LEU A 183 15.67 -24.78 7.27
C LEU A 183 16.74 -25.78 7.68
N GLY A 184 17.19 -25.73 8.93
CA GLY A 184 18.11 -26.70 9.49
C GLY A 184 19.13 -26.11 10.46
N ARG A 185 20.08 -26.97 10.85
CA ARG A 185 21.27 -26.63 11.62
C ARG A 185 22.50 -27.17 10.89
N PHE A 186 23.48 -26.31 10.68
CA PHE A 186 24.64 -26.53 9.84
C PHE A 186 25.92 -26.37 10.65
N LYS A 187 27.01 -27.01 10.22
CA LYS A 187 28.32 -26.84 10.87
C LYS A 187 28.94 -25.50 10.48
N ASP A 188 28.81 -25.11 9.21
CA ASP A 188 29.36 -23.89 8.66
C ASP A 188 28.29 -22.83 8.42
N ILE A 189 28.67 -21.56 8.63
CA ILE A 189 27.75 -20.43 8.46
C ILE A 189 27.34 -20.26 6.99
N LYS A 190 28.27 -20.55 6.07
CA LYS A 190 28.05 -20.46 4.62
C LYS A 190 26.93 -21.38 4.17
N ASP A 191 26.84 -22.58 4.73
CA ASP A 191 25.79 -23.54 4.42
C ASP A 191 24.43 -23.06 4.92
N ALA A 192 24.39 -22.45 6.11
CA ALA A 192 23.17 -21.87 6.66
C ALA A 192 22.68 -20.67 5.81
N ILE A 193 23.59 -19.81 5.36
CA ILE A 193 23.30 -18.69 4.45
C ILE A 193 22.77 -19.22 3.11
N LYS A 194 23.47 -20.19 2.52
CA LYS A 194 23.08 -20.79 1.24
C LYS A 194 21.69 -21.43 1.34
N ALA A 195 21.44 -22.26 2.36
CA ALA A 195 20.14 -22.89 2.57
C ALA A 195 19.01 -21.87 2.69
N ARG A 196 19.25 -20.73 3.36
CA ARG A 196 18.28 -19.65 3.44
C ARG A 196 18.06 -18.97 2.09
N ASN A 197 19.12 -18.57 1.41
CA ASN A 197 19.01 -17.87 0.12
C ASN A 197 18.38 -18.74 -0.97
N ASP A 198 18.71 -20.04 -1.00
CA ASP A 198 18.08 -21.02 -1.89
C ASP A 198 16.58 -21.16 -1.61
N TYR A 199 16.18 -21.22 -0.33
CA TYR A 199 14.77 -21.29 0.05
C TYR A 199 14.01 -20.03 -0.37
N LEU A 200 14.58 -18.85 -0.18
CA LEU A 200 13.97 -17.59 -0.61
C LEU A 200 13.79 -17.56 -2.14
N ALA A 201 14.80 -17.98 -2.90
CA ALA A 201 14.74 -18.03 -4.36
C ALA A 201 13.72 -19.07 -4.87
N ALA A 202 13.66 -20.25 -4.26
CA ALA A 202 12.74 -21.31 -4.65
C ALA A 202 11.26 -20.98 -4.38
N ASN A 203 10.99 -20.09 -3.43
CA ASN A 203 9.63 -19.71 -3.01
C ASN A 203 9.26 -18.26 -3.40
N ASP A 204 10.10 -17.59 -4.20
CA ASP A 204 9.93 -16.19 -4.62
C ASP A 204 9.60 -15.23 -3.46
N LEU A 205 10.31 -15.39 -2.34
CA LEU A 205 10.02 -14.66 -1.12
C LEU A 205 10.73 -13.29 -1.10
N PRO A 206 10.06 -12.22 -0.63
CA PRO A 206 10.56 -10.86 -0.71
C PRO A 206 11.59 -10.50 0.38
N HIS A 207 12.13 -11.47 1.11
CA HIS A 207 13.06 -11.20 2.21
C HIS A 207 14.42 -10.73 1.70
N LEU A 208 15.09 -9.93 2.53
CA LEU A 208 16.51 -9.66 2.33
C LEU A 208 17.31 -10.97 2.40
N ARG A 209 18.17 -11.16 1.39
CA ARG A 209 19.12 -12.27 1.34
C ARG A 209 20.08 -12.16 2.53
N ALA A 210 20.40 -13.33 3.09
CA ALA A 210 21.38 -13.47 4.15
C ALA A 210 22.77 -13.21 3.59
#